data_AF-A0A8T4MG04-F1
#
_entry.id   AF-A0A8T4MG04-F1
#
_cell.length_a   1.000
_cell.length_b   1.000
_cell.length_c   1.000
_cell.angle_alpha   90.00
_cell.angle_beta   90.00
_cell.angle_gamma   90.00
#
_symmetry.space_group_name_H-M   'P 1'
#
loop_
_entity.id
_entity.type
_entity.pdbx_description
1 polymer ?
#
loop_
_entity_poly.entity_id
_entity_poly.type
_entity_poly.pdbx_seq_one_letter_code
_entity_poly.pdbx_strand_id
1 'polypeptide(L)'
;MTEFLYKDLSKKEREEISLEAKKIINSFGKKLELVKNLPSESSIEKNSGYRLEEKESPCDLNFKKRILENAPHKTKDSFISEKKSW
;
A
#
# COMPACT_ATOMS: atom_id res chain seq x y z
N MET A 1 5.33 7.35 -18.40
CA MET A 1 4.71 7.45 -17.06
C MET A 1 4.05 6.12 -16.77
N THR A 2 4.53 5.49 -15.71
CA THR A 2 4.35 4.12 -15.22
C THR A 2 2.91 3.61 -15.21
N GLU A 3 2.66 2.51 -15.94
CA GLU A 3 1.47 1.66 -15.82
C GLU A 3 1.53 0.82 -14.54
N PHE A 4 1.37 1.46 -13.38
CA PHE A 4 1.05 0.77 -12.12
C PHE A 4 -0.46 0.83 -11.89
N LEU A 5 -1.23 0.40 -12.88
CA LEU A 5 -2.66 0.25 -12.70
C LEU A 5 -2.95 -1.19 -12.27
N TYR A 6 -3.73 -1.35 -11.21
CA TYR A 6 -4.22 -2.66 -10.75
C TYR A 6 -5.05 -3.37 -11.82
N LYS A 7 -5.67 -2.61 -12.72
CA LYS A 7 -6.38 -3.09 -13.90
C LYS A 7 -6.24 -2.09 -15.05
N ASP A 8 -6.38 -2.56 -16.28
CA ASP A 8 -6.51 -1.67 -17.42
C ASP A 8 -7.74 -0.76 -17.26
N LEU A 9 -7.52 0.53 -17.46
CA LEU A 9 -8.57 1.54 -17.38
C LEU A 9 -8.85 2.11 -18.76
N SER A 10 -10.12 2.10 -19.14
CA SER A 10 -10.61 2.81 -20.31
C SER A 10 -10.39 4.33 -20.18
N LYS A 11 -10.38 5.05 -21.31
CA LYS A 11 -10.23 6.52 -21.29
C LYS A 11 -11.32 7.18 -20.43
N LYS A 12 -12.56 6.70 -20.53
CA LYS A 12 -13.69 7.18 -19.75
C LYS A 12 -13.49 6.97 -18.24
N GLU A 13 -13.11 5.76 -17.82
CA GLU A 13 -12.83 5.48 -16.40
C GLU A 13 -11.71 6.36 -15.85
N ARG A 14 -10.64 6.59 -16.64
CA ARG A 14 -9.54 7.47 -16.24
C ARG A 14 -10.01 8.92 -16.01
N GLU A 15 -10.86 9.43 -16.90
CA GLU A 15 -11.44 10.77 -16.78
C GLU A 15 -12.36 10.89 -15.56
N GLU A 16 -13.20 9.89 -15.32
CA GLU A 16 -14.10 9.83 -14.16
C GLU A 16 -13.31 9.80 -12.84
N ILE A 17 -12.30 8.92 -12.74
CA ILE A 17 -11.40 8.84 -11.57
C ILE A 17 -10.67 10.17 -11.36
N SER A 18 -10.17 10.79 -12.44
CA SER A 18 -9.47 12.08 -12.34
C SER A 18 -10.40 13.18 -11.81
N LEU A 19 -11.65 13.23 -12.28
CA LEU A 19 -12.63 14.19 -11.84
C LEU A 19 -13.00 14.00 -10.36
N GLU A 20 -13.19 12.75 -9.94
CA GLU A 20 -13.51 12.41 -8.55
C GLU A 20 -12.35 12.73 -7.62
N ALA A 21 -11.12 12.34 -7.99
CA ALA A 21 -9.92 12.66 -7.23
C ALA A 21 -9.76 14.18 -7.04
N LYS A 22 -9.98 14.97 -8.10
CA LYS A 22 -9.97 16.44 -8.02
C LYS A 22 -11.01 16.97 -7.03
N LYS A 23 -12.22 16.42 -7.04
CA LYS A 23 -13.28 16.82 -6.09
C LYS A 23 -12.86 16.52 -4.64
N ILE A 24 -12.29 15.34 -4.39
CA ILE A 24 -11.81 14.92 -3.06
C ILE A 24 -10.72 15.87 -2.57
N ILE A 25 -9.68 16.10 -3.39
CA ILE A 25 -8.55 16.98 -3.05
C ILE A 25 -9.02 18.40 -2.77
N ASN A 26 -9.89 18.95 -3.63
CA ASN A 26 -10.42 20.30 -3.44
C ASN A 26 -11.30 20.41 -2.19
N SER A 27 -12.15 19.41 -1.93
CA SER A 27 -12.99 19.39 -0.72
C SER A 27 -12.14 19.30 0.54
N PHE A 28 -11.11 18.47 0.53
CA PHE A 28 -10.17 18.31 1.62
C PHE A 28 -9.39 19.61 1.89
N GLY A 29 -8.84 20.24 0.84
CA GLY A 29 -8.13 21.52 0.95
C GLY A 29 -8.99 22.61 1.58
N LYS A 30 -10.23 22.78 1.10
CA LYS A 30 -11.20 23.74 1.68
C LYS A 30 -11.49 23.48 3.16
N LYS A 31 -11.57 22.21 3.57
CA LYS A 31 -11.79 21.85 4.97
C LYS A 31 -10.54 22.10 5.82
N LEU A 32 -9.35 21.86 5.27
CA LEU A 32 -8.09 22.15 5.95
C LEU A 32 -7.89 23.65 6.20
N GLU A 33 -8.29 24.52 5.25
CA GLU A 33 -8.23 25.98 5.43
C GLU A 33 -9.02 26.48 6.66
N LEU A 34 -10.05 25.74 7.09
CA LEU A 34 -10.85 26.07 8.28
C LEU A 34 -10.15 25.68 9.59
N VAL A 35 -9.11 24.86 9.54
CA VAL A 35 -8.37 24.39 10.71
C VAL A 35 -7.38 25.47 11.14
N LYS A 36 -7.73 26.24 12.17
CA LYS A 36 -6.93 27.35 12.68
C LYS A 36 -5.69 26.93 13.47
N ASN A 37 -5.73 25.76 14.10
CA ASN A 37 -4.68 25.24 14.95
C ASN A 37 -4.30 23.84 14.46
N LEU A 38 -3.23 23.78 13.65
CA LEU A 38 -2.60 22.51 13.33
C LEU A 38 -1.61 22.18 14.46
N PRO A 39 -1.62 20.95 15.00
CA PRO A 39 -0.59 20.55 15.95
C PRO A 39 0.78 20.65 15.27
N SER A 40 1.77 21.19 15.98
CA SER A 40 3.14 21.37 15.47
C SER A 40 3.85 20.05 15.16
N GLU A 41 3.36 18.96 15.75
CA GLU A 41 3.89 17.61 15.58
C GLU A 41 2.75 16.62 15.33
N SER A 42 3.04 15.54 14.58
CA SER A 42 2.13 14.41 14.43
C SER A 42 1.88 13.78 15.80
N SER A 43 0.67 13.97 16.34
CA SER A 43 0.32 13.65 17.73
C SER A 43 0.03 12.16 17.96
N ILE A 44 0.92 11.28 17.49
CA ILE A 44 0.92 9.88 17.91
C ILE A 44 2.13 9.69 18.82
N GLU A 45 1.91 9.79 20.13
CA GLU A 45 2.90 9.39 21.12
C GLU A 45 3.20 7.89 20.93
N LYS A 46 4.41 7.58 20.51
CA LYS A 46 4.92 6.22 20.43
C LYS A 46 6.10 6.08 21.37
N ASN A 47 6.02 5.15 22.31
CA ASN A 47 7.09 4.90 23.29
C ASN A 47 8.39 4.43 22.62
N SER A 48 8.31 3.73 21.49
CA SER A 48 9.44 3.38 20.65
C SER A 48 8.98 2.97 19.24
N GLY A 49 9.85 3.14 18.23
CA GLY A 49 9.65 2.63 16.87
C GLY A 49 10.39 1.31 16.58
N TYR A 50 11.05 0.75 17.61
CA TYR A 50 11.96 -0.38 17.48
C TYR A 50 11.37 -1.62 18.12
N ARG A 51 11.57 -2.76 17.46
CA ARG A 51 11.29 -4.08 18.02
C ARG A 51 12.59 -4.63 18.62
N LEU A 52 12.53 -5.15 19.84
CA LEU A 52 13.65 -5.89 20.43
C LEU A 52 13.87 -7.18 19.63
N GLU A 53 15.12 -7.48 19.32
CA GLU A 53 15.48 -8.78 18.75
C GLU A 53 15.41 -9.83 19.86
N GLU A 54 14.53 -10.80 19.69
CA GLU A 54 14.42 -11.98 20.55
C GLU A 54 15.07 -13.18 19.84
N LYS A 55 15.33 -14.27 20.58
CA LYS A 55 15.77 -15.53 19.98
C LYS A 55 14.76 -15.99 18.94
N GLU A 56 15.26 -16.58 17.86
CA GLU A 56 14.46 -17.10 16.75
C GLU A 56 13.30 -17.95 17.27
N SER A 57 12.06 -17.56 16.92
CA SER A 57 10.91 -18.43 17.12
C SER A 57 10.96 -19.58 16.11
N PRO A 58 10.54 -20.81 16.46
CA PRO A 58 10.43 -21.89 15.50
C PRO A 58 9.55 -21.45 14.32
N CYS A 59 10.07 -21.62 13.10
CA CYS A 59 9.34 -21.31 11.89
C CYS A 59 8.09 -22.19 11.80
N ASP A 60 6.93 -21.57 11.59
CA ASP A 60 5.69 -22.31 11.39
C ASP A 60 5.81 -23.17 10.12
N LEU A 61 5.68 -24.49 10.28
CA LEU A 61 5.78 -25.45 9.18
C LEU A 61 4.76 -25.18 8.06
N ASN A 62 3.64 -24.51 8.38
CA ASN A 62 2.61 -24.13 7.41
C ASN A 62 2.85 -22.78 6.74
N PHE A 63 3.88 -22.03 7.14
CA PHE A 63 4.18 -20.69 6.61
C PHE A 63 4.29 -20.70 5.08
N LYS A 64 5.09 -21.62 4.54
CA LYS A 64 5.30 -21.78 3.10
C LYS A 64 4.00 -22.08 2.36
N LYS A 65 3.17 -22.98 2.91
CA LYS A 65 1.88 -23.33 2.32
C LYS A 65 0.97 -22.10 2.24
N ARG A 66 0.78 -21.38 3.36
CA ARG A 66 -0.09 -20.20 3.43
C ARG A 66 0.32 -19.10 2.47
N ILE A 67 1.62 -18.85 2.35
CA ILE A 67 2.15 -17.80 1.48
C ILE A 67 1.98 -18.14 0.01
N LEU A 68 2.26 -19.39 -0.37
CA LEU A 68 2.15 -19.80 -1.77
C LEU A 68 0.69 -19.99 -2.19
N GLU A 69 -0.20 -20.46 -1.34
CA GLU A 69 -1.60 -20.74 -1.69
C GLU A 69 -2.29 -19.56 -2.39
N ASN A 70 -2.10 -18.34 -1.87
CA ASN A 70 -2.68 -17.11 -2.44
C ASN A 70 -1.91 -16.52 -3.64
N ALA A 71 -0.76 -17.10 -4.01
CA ALA A 71 0.04 -16.59 -5.11
C ALA A 71 -0.62 -16.85 -6.48
N PRO A 72 -0.76 -15.82 -7.33
CA PRO A 72 -1.37 -15.98 -8.67
C PRO A 72 -0.53 -16.85 -9.60
N HIS A 73 0.80 -16.73 -9.53
CA HIS A 73 1.74 -17.56 -10.27
C HIS A 73 2.82 -18.10 -9.34
N LYS A 74 2.93 -19.42 -9.26
CA LYS A 74 3.84 -20.11 -8.33
C LYS A 74 4.28 -21.46 -8.87
N THR A 75 5.43 -21.91 -8.39
CA THR A 75 5.82 -23.32 -8.41
C THR A 75 5.49 -23.95 -7.04
N LYS A 76 5.91 -25.19 -6.83
CA LYS A 76 5.80 -25.86 -5.51
C LYS A 76 6.48 -25.04 -4.40
N ASP A 77 7.56 -24.34 -4.73
CA ASP A 77 8.49 -23.79 -3.75
C ASP A 77 8.84 -22.30 -3.98
N SER A 78 8.26 -21.63 -4.99
CA SER A 78 8.64 -20.27 -5.35
C SER A 78 7.50 -19.49 -6.01
N PHE A 79 7.59 -18.17 -5.96
CA PHE A 79 6.76 -17.27 -6.78
C PHE A 79 7.33 -17.16 -8.18
N ILE A 80 6.45 -17.04 -9.17
CA ILE A 80 6.84 -16.71 -10.55
C ILE A 80 6.47 -15.25 -10.79
N SER A 81 7.46 -14.43 -11.15
CA SER A 81 7.24 -13.04 -11.55
C SER A 81 7.85 -12.76 -12.90
N GLU A 82 7.37 -11.72 -13.57
CA GLU A 82 7.97 -11.25 -14.82
C GLU A 82 9.41 -10.77 -14.57
N LYS A 83 10.32 -11.14 -15.48
CA LYS A 83 11.70 -10.65 -15.46
C LYS A 83 11.72 -9.27 -16.12
N LYS A 84 11.72 -8.20 -15.34
CA LYS A 84 12.06 -6.86 -15.85
C LYS A 84 13.57 -6.70 -15.90
N SER A 85 14.08 -6.28 -17.06
CA SER A 85 15.41 -5.68 -17.16
C SER A 85 15.34 -4.33 -16.43
N TRP A 86 16.10 -4.21 -15.34
CA TRP A 86 16.31 -2.94 -14.66
C TRP A 86 17.30 -2.07 -15.42
#